data_AF-A0A8T0KHR3-F1
#
_entry.id   AF-A0A8T0KHR3-F1
#
_cell.length_a   1.000
_cell.length_b   1.000
_cell.length_c   1.000
_cell.angle_alpha   90.00
_cell.angle_beta   90.00
_cell.angle_gamma   90.00
#
_symmetry.space_group_name_H-M   'P 1'
#
loop_
_entity.id
_entity.type
_entity.pdbx_description
1 polymer ?
#
loop_
_entity_poly.entity_id
_entity_poly.type
_entity_poly.pdbx_seq_one_letter_code
_entity_poly.pdbx_strand_id
1 'polypeptide(L)'
;MWCRSCSNKQKQEKFPKRIRKAEREKEKREQLNELFLGLAATLDLKEQNNGKASILRESIRLLKDLFSQIESLKKDSVSLLSETHYVTMEKNEMVEENCVLKSQIEKLAGEIEARVVQCRHNLMNPFPEPEKITEFSGENLQLSSTEGAVQQGHAVLVVPISTNHGPHNVVEQIPKPKSTITKPHPRYPTQMDSWPLQLLAEQPTSN
;
A
#
# COMPACT_ATOMS: atom_id res chain seq x y z
N MET A 1 -86.28 28.89 44.66
CA MET A 1 -85.12 28.88 45.56
C MET A 1 -84.83 27.42 45.96
N TRP A 2 -83.55 27.05 46.05
CA TRP A 2 -82.94 25.81 46.58
C TRP A 2 -82.60 24.63 45.63
N CYS A 3 -81.33 24.24 45.74
CA CYS A 3 -80.54 23.24 45.01
C CYS A 3 -80.90 21.78 45.31
N ARG A 4 -80.51 20.87 44.42
CA ARG A 4 -79.99 19.54 44.80
C ARG A 4 -78.75 19.18 44.01
N SER A 5 -77.65 19.04 44.75
CA SER A 5 -76.40 18.43 44.34
C SER A 5 -76.62 17.06 43.71
N CYS A 6 -76.00 16.80 42.56
CA CYS A 6 -75.88 15.45 42.01
C CYS A 6 -74.53 14.86 42.43
N SER A 7 -74.62 13.93 43.38
CA SER A 7 -73.53 13.23 44.03
C SER A 7 -72.64 12.45 43.07
N ASN A 8 -71.34 12.66 43.26
CA ASN A 8 -70.30 11.65 43.09
C ASN A 8 -70.76 10.31 43.68
N LYS A 9 -70.80 9.23 42.87
CA LYS A 9 -70.44 7.86 43.26
C LYS A 9 -70.57 6.87 42.09
N GLN A 10 -69.61 5.94 42.09
CA GLN A 10 -69.54 4.69 41.32
C GLN A 10 -68.91 4.73 39.93
N LYS A 11 -67.57 4.84 39.92
CA LYS A 11 -66.72 4.16 38.93
C LYS A 11 -65.65 3.36 39.68
N GLN A 12 -66.04 2.27 40.34
CA GLN A 12 -65.13 1.38 41.06
C GLN A 12 -65.48 -0.07 40.70
N GLU A 13 -65.27 -0.48 39.44
CA GLU A 13 -65.38 -1.92 39.11
C GLU A 13 -64.56 -2.38 37.88
N LYS A 14 -63.60 -1.59 37.39
CA LYS A 14 -62.70 -2.00 36.30
C LYS A 14 -61.25 -1.55 36.52
N PHE A 15 -60.76 -1.54 37.77
CA PHE A 15 -59.43 -0.98 38.09
C PHE A 15 -58.27 -1.99 38.24
N PRO A 16 -58.41 -3.24 38.72
CA PRO A 16 -57.22 -4.09 38.95
C PRO A 16 -56.58 -4.63 37.66
N LYS A 17 -57.37 -4.98 36.63
CA LYS A 17 -56.83 -5.49 35.36
C LYS A 17 -56.18 -4.41 34.50
N ARG A 18 -56.69 -3.17 34.58
CA ARG A 18 -56.19 -2.03 33.80
C ARG A 18 -54.84 -1.53 34.33
N ILE A 19 -54.68 -1.47 35.65
CA ILE A 19 -53.43 -1.06 36.29
C ILE A 19 -52.30 -2.05 35.97
N ARG A 20 -52.54 -3.36 36.15
CA ARG A 20 -51.58 -4.42 35.78
C ARG A 20 -51.17 -4.41 34.30
N LYS A 21 -52.08 -3.98 33.42
CA LYS A 21 -51.77 -3.82 31.98
C LYS A 21 -50.89 -2.59 31.74
N ALA A 22 -51.17 -1.49 32.43
CA ALA A 22 -50.38 -0.27 32.33
C ALA A 22 -48.96 -0.46 32.88
N GLU A 23 -48.79 -1.15 34.02
CA GLU A 23 -47.48 -1.47 34.60
C GLU A 23 -46.63 -2.34 33.66
N ARG A 24 -47.20 -3.43 33.14
CA ARG A 24 -46.50 -4.27 32.15
C ARG A 24 -46.10 -3.51 30.88
N GLU A 25 -46.90 -2.54 30.44
CA GLU A 25 -46.58 -1.70 29.29
C GLU A 25 -45.48 -0.68 29.63
N LYS A 26 -45.52 -0.10 30.83
CA LYS A 26 -44.48 0.82 31.33
C LYS A 26 -43.12 0.12 31.34
N GLU A 27 -43.04 -1.07 31.93
CA GLU A 27 -41.81 -1.86 31.98
C GLU A 27 -41.25 -2.13 30.56
N LYS A 28 -42.12 -2.51 29.61
CA LYS A 28 -41.71 -2.70 28.21
C LYS A 28 -41.15 -1.43 27.57
N ARG A 29 -41.76 -0.27 27.85
CA ARG A 29 -41.28 1.02 27.32
C ARG A 29 -39.97 1.45 27.96
N GLU A 30 -39.79 1.19 29.24
CA GLU A 30 -38.53 1.43 29.95
C GLU A 30 -37.43 0.56 29.36
N GLN A 31 -37.64 -0.76 29.22
CA GLN A 31 -36.70 -1.66 28.55
C GLN A 31 -36.33 -1.19 27.13
N LEU A 32 -37.32 -0.79 26.32
CA LEU A 32 -37.05 -0.28 24.98
C LEU A 32 -36.27 1.05 25.00
N ASN A 33 -36.56 1.93 25.96
CA ASN A 33 -35.81 3.18 26.11
C ASN A 33 -34.36 2.93 26.50
N GLU A 34 -34.08 1.97 27.40
CA GLU A 34 -32.71 1.58 27.75
C GLU A 34 -31.94 1.10 26.51
N LEU A 35 -32.57 0.33 25.61
CA LEU A 35 -31.95 -0.07 24.35
C LEU A 35 -31.63 1.14 23.45
N PHE A 36 -32.52 2.13 23.37
CA PHE A 36 -32.26 3.36 22.62
C PHE A 36 -31.12 4.18 23.24
N LEU A 37 -31.05 4.26 24.57
CA LEU A 37 -29.97 4.95 25.27
C LEU A 37 -28.62 4.27 25.04
N GLY A 38 -28.57 2.94 25.16
CA GLY A 38 -27.36 2.17 24.87
C GLY A 38 -26.91 2.30 23.41
N LEU A 39 -27.84 2.30 22.47
CA LEU A 39 -27.55 2.53 21.06
C LEU A 39 -27.03 3.95 20.81
N ALA A 40 -27.66 4.98 21.40
CA ALA A 40 -27.21 6.36 21.26
C ALA A 40 -25.80 6.57 21.83
N ALA A 41 -25.50 5.96 22.98
CA ALA A 41 -24.17 5.99 23.59
C ALA A 41 -23.12 5.33 22.69
N THR A 42 -23.46 4.19 22.05
CA THR A 42 -22.55 3.50 21.12
C THR A 42 -22.26 4.31 19.87
N LEU A 43 -23.23 5.11 19.42
CA LEU A 43 -23.08 6.00 18.26
C LEU A 43 -22.37 7.32 18.59
N ASP A 44 -22.04 7.57 19.86
CA ASP A 44 -21.50 8.84 20.36
C ASP A 44 -22.32 10.05 19.89
N LEU A 45 -23.65 9.90 19.88
CA LEU A 45 -24.57 10.94 19.43
C LEU A 45 -24.59 12.07 20.47
N LYS A 46 -24.09 13.24 20.06
CA LYS A 46 -24.18 14.50 20.81
C LYS A 46 -25.63 14.75 21.23
N GLU A 47 -25.83 15.34 22.42
CA GLU A 47 -27.14 15.54 23.06
C GLU A 47 -28.23 16.14 22.16
N GLN A 48 -27.84 16.90 21.14
CA GLN A 48 -28.73 17.58 20.19
C GLN A 48 -29.45 16.64 19.20
N ASN A 49 -29.02 15.38 19.04
CA ASN A 49 -29.53 14.44 18.02
C ASN A 49 -30.15 13.15 18.59
N ASN A 50 -30.61 13.17 19.84
CA ASN A 50 -31.10 11.98 20.57
C ASN A 50 -32.57 11.58 20.28
N GLY A 51 -33.16 12.09 19.20
CA GLY A 51 -34.49 11.62 18.78
C GLY A 51 -34.44 10.14 18.35
N LYS A 52 -35.42 9.32 18.74
CA LYS A 52 -35.47 7.88 18.40
C LYS A 52 -35.29 7.60 16.91
N ALA A 53 -35.94 8.40 16.05
CA ALA A 53 -35.80 8.28 14.60
C ALA A 53 -34.40 8.67 14.09
N SER A 54 -33.74 9.63 14.75
CA SER A 54 -32.38 10.05 14.44
C SER A 54 -31.38 8.95 14.80
N ILE A 55 -31.50 8.38 16.01
CA ILE A 55 -30.68 7.25 16.48
C ILE A 55 -30.74 6.09 15.48
N LEU A 56 -31.94 5.68 15.05
CA LEU A 56 -32.09 4.60 14.07
C LEU A 56 -31.51 4.94 12.71
N ARG A 57 -31.77 6.15 12.21
CA ARG A 57 -31.23 6.60 10.92
C ARG A 57 -29.71 6.58 10.94
N GLU A 58 -29.11 7.08 12.00
CA GLU A 58 -27.65 7.15 12.13
C GLU A 58 -27.04 5.77 12.29
N SER A 59 -27.69 4.88 13.06
CA SER A 59 -27.29 3.47 13.16
C SER A 59 -27.25 2.80 11.78
N ILE A 60 -28.30 2.99 10.98
CA ILE A 60 -28.39 2.42 9.62
C ILE A 60 -27.31 3.00 8.72
N ARG A 61 -27.07 4.32 8.79
CA ARG A 61 -26.03 4.99 8.01
C ARG A 61 -24.65 4.46 8.37
N LEU A 62 -24.31 4.44 9.65
CA LEU A 62 -23.02 3.94 10.13
C LEU A 62 -22.82 2.47 9.75
N LEU A 63 -23.84 1.63 9.89
CA LEU A 63 -23.76 0.23 9.52
C LEU A 63 -23.45 0.06 8.03
N LYS A 64 -24.09 0.84 7.15
CA LYS A 64 -23.79 0.85 5.71
C LYS A 64 -22.36 1.29 5.43
N ASP A 65 -21.91 2.36 6.08
CA ASP A 65 -20.56 2.89 5.90
C ASP A 65 -19.49 1.89 6.37
N LEU A 66 -19.73 1.18 7.47
CA LEU A 66 -18.86 0.12 7.97
C LEU A 66 -18.83 -1.08 7.01
N PHE A 67 -19.98 -1.49 6.47
CA PHE A 67 -20.00 -2.53 5.45
C PHE A 67 -19.23 -2.13 4.19
N SER A 68 -19.38 -0.89 3.72
CA SER A 68 -18.60 -0.38 2.59
C SER A 68 -17.09 -0.37 2.87
N GLN A 69 -16.67 0.01 4.08
CA GLN A 69 -15.27 -0.05 4.49
C GLN A 69 -14.72 -1.49 4.52
N ILE A 70 -15.50 -2.44 5.06
CA ILE A 70 -15.12 -3.85 5.08
C ILE A 70 -14.93 -4.38 3.66
N GLU A 71 -15.85 -4.08 2.75
CA GLU A 71 -15.74 -4.53 1.36
C GLU A 71 -14.56 -3.88 0.62
N SER A 72 -14.28 -2.59 0.86
CA SER A 72 -13.07 -1.94 0.34
C SER A 72 -11.81 -2.62 0.87
N LEU A 73 -11.73 -2.86 2.18
CA LEU A 73 -10.56 -3.47 2.80
C LEU A 73 -10.32 -4.90 2.28
N LYS A 74 -11.38 -5.68 2.06
CA LYS A 74 -11.27 -6.99 1.40
C LYS A 74 -10.69 -6.89 0.00
N LYS A 75 -11.16 -5.92 -0.79
CA LYS A 75 -10.64 -5.68 -2.15
C LYS A 75 -9.16 -5.30 -2.10
N ASP A 76 -8.79 -4.40 -1.19
CA ASP A 76 -7.42 -3.94 -1.03
C ASP A 76 -6.51 -5.07 -0.55
N SER A 77 -6.99 -5.93 0.36
CA SER A 77 -6.28 -7.14 0.78
C SER A 77 -6.02 -8.10 -0.38
N VAL A 78 -7.00 -8.33 -1.25
CA VAL A 78 -6.81 -9.16 -2.46
C VAL A 78 -5.81 -8.51 -3.41
N SER A 79 -5.90 -7.20 -3.62
CA SER A 79 -4.96 -6.43 -4.45
C SER A 79 -3.54 -6.56 -3.91
N LEU A 80 -3.33 -6.33 -2.62
CA LEU A 80 -2.01 -6.38 -1.98
C LEU A 80 -1.40 -7.78 -2.01
N LEU A 81 -2.23 -8.83 -1.84
CA LEU A 81 -1.77 -10.21 -1.98
C LEU A 81 -1.31 -10.51 -3.42
N SER A 82 -2.03 -10.00 -4.42
CA SER A 82 -1.63 -10.16 -5.83
C SER A 82 -0.32 -9.43 -6.16
N GLU A 83 -0.13 -8.24 -5.61
CA GLU A 83 1.11 -7.47 -5.77
C GLU A 83 2.28 -8.13 -5.05
N THR A 84 2.07 -8.62 -3.81
CA THR A 84 3.06 -9.40 -3.07
C THR A 84 3.49 -10.63 -3.86
N HIS A 85 2.53 -11.33 -4.47
CA HIS A 85 2.82 -12.48 -5.32
C HIS A 85 3.66 -12.10 -6.54
N TYR A 86 3.31 -11.02 -7.22
CA TYR A 86 4.06 -10.51 -8.37
C TYR A 86 5.50 -10.15 -8.00
N VAL A 87 5.71 -9.36 -6.94
CA VAL A 87 7.04 -8.97 -6.46
C VAL A 87 7.86 -10.20 -6.04
N THR A 88 7.23 -11.18 -5.40
CA THR A 88 7.91 -12.44 -5.02
C THR A 88 8.38 -13.22 -6.25
N MET A 89 7.57 -13.26 -7.30
CA MET A 89 7.90 -13.91 -8.56
C MET A 89 9.09 -13.20 -9.24
N GLU A 90 9.04 -11.88 -9.38
CA GLU A 90 10.14 -11.09 -9.95
C GLU A 90 11.43 -11.26 -9.14
N LYS A 91 11.36 -11.23 -7.81
CA LYS A 91 12.50 -11.51 -6.93
C LYS A 91 13.08 -12.92 -7.17
N ASN A 92 12.25 -13.92 -7.48
CA ASN A 92 12.72 -15.27 -7.74
C ASN A 92 13.42 -15.37 -9.10
N GLU A 93 12.87 -14.74 -10.14
CA GLU A 93 13.48 -14.65 -11.47
C GLU A 93 14.86 -13.98 -11.39
N MET A 94 14.97 -12.87 -10.68
CA MET A 94 16.26 -12.19 -10.48
C MET A 94 17.29 -13.04 -9.73
N VAL A 95 16.85 -13.86 -8.76
CA VAL A 95 17.74 -14.80 -8.07
C VAL A 95 18.19 -15.90 -9.01
N GLU A 96 17.30 -16.44 -9.84
CA GLU A 96 17.63 -17.46 -10.84
C GLU A 96 18.66 -16.93 -11.85
N GLU A 97 18.41 -15.75 -12.43
CA GLU A 97 19.35 -15.10 -13.35
C GLU A 97 20.70 -14.82 -12.68
N ASN A 98 20.70 -14.35 -11.43
CA ASN A 98 21.94 -14.11 -10.69
C ASN A 98 22.74 -15.40 -10.47
N CYS A 99 22.07 -16.51 -10.16
CA CYS A 99 22.70 -17.83 -10.03
C CYS A 99 23.31 -18.29 -11.37
N VAL A 100 22.59 -18.10 -12.48
CA VAL A 100 23.08 -18.42 -13.82
C VAL A 100 24.34 -17.59 -14.14
N LEU A 101 24.32 -16.28 -13.89
CA LEU A 101 25.47 -15.41 -14.10
C LEU A 101 26.67 -15.79 -13.24
N LYS A 102 26.46 -16.10 -11.95
CA LYS A 102 27.53 -16.58 -11.05
C LYS A 102 28.16 -17.86 -11.57
N SER A 103 27.36 -18.81 -12.03
CA SER A 103 27.86 -20.06 -12.61
C SER A 103 28.69 -19.81 -13.87
N GLN A 104 28.26 -18.88 -14.74
CA GLN A 104 29.03 -18.50 -15.93
C GLN A 104 30.36 -17.82 -15.57
N ILE A 105 30.36 -16.93 -14.57
CA ILE A 105 31.58 -16.27 -14.07
C ILE A 105 32.54 -17.32 -13.52
N GLU A 106 32.07 -18.25 -12.68
CA GLU A 106 32.90 -19.32 -12.12
C GLU A 106 33.51 -20.21 -13.21
N LYS A 107 32.70 -20.59 -14.21
CA LYS A 107 33.18 -21.34 -15.37
C LYS A 107 34.29 -20.60 -16.12
N LEU A 108 34.07 -19.33 -16.47
CA LEU A 108 35.06 -18.52 -17.20
C LEU A 108 36.33 -18.29 -16.38
N ALA A 109 36.21 -18.08 -15.07
CA ALA A 109 37.35 -17.97 -14.17
C ALA A 109 38.18 -19.27 -14.15
N GLY A 110 37.52 -20.43 -14.08
CA GLY A 110 38.19 -21.73 -14.18
C GLY A 110 38.87 -21.95 -15.53
N GLU A 111 38.26 -21.51 -16.63
CA GLU A 111 38.90 -21.57 -17.97
C GLU A 111 40.15 -20.68 -18.06
N ILE A 112 40.11 -19.47 -17.47
CA ILE A 112 41.27 -18.58 -17.40
C ILE A 112 42.38 -19.21 -16.58
N GLU A 113 42.07 -19.75 -15.40
CA GLU A 113 43.04 -20.42 -14.53
C GLU A 113 43.68 -21.62 -15.23
N ALA A 114 42.88 -22.48 -15.88
CA ALA A 114 43.39 -23.61 -16.65
C ALA A 114 44.34 -23.17 -17.78
N ARG A 115 44.01 -22.11 -18.52
CA ARG A 115 44.89 -21.53 -19.55
C ARG A 115 46.18 -20.96 -18.95
N VAL A 116 46.11 -20.29 -17.81
CA VAL A 116 47.30 -19.78 -17.11
C VAL A 116 48.22 -20.93 -16.68
N VAL A 117 47.66 -22.01 -16.12
CA VAL A 117 48.44 -23.22 -15.76
C VAL A 117 49.07 -23.85 -16.99
N GLN A 118 48.33 -23.96 -18.09
CA GLN A 118 48.85 -24.50 -19.36
C GLN A 118 49.97 -23.64 -19.95
N CYS A 119 49.84 -22.31 -19.96
CA CYS A 119 50.91 -21.40 -20.37
C CYS A 119 52.15 -21.52 -19.48
N ARG A 120 51.97 -21.67 -18.16
CA ARG A 120 53.09 -21.90 -17.23
C ARG A 120 53.78 -23.24 -17.48
N HIS A 121 53.04 -24.30 -17.79
CA HIS A 121 53.61 -25.60 -18.17
C HIS A 121 54.43 -25.51 -19.47
N ASN A 122 53.91 -24.82 -20.49
CA ASN A 122 54.59 -24.65 -21.78
C ASN A 122 55.90 -23.84 -21.66
N LEU A 123 56.00 -22.91 -20.70
CA LEU A 123 57.22 -22.13 -20.45
C LEU A 123 58.34 -22.94 -19.76
N MET A 124 58.02 -24.08 -19.14
CA MET A 124 58.98 -24.96 -18.46
C MET A 124 59.54 -26.06 -19.39
N ASN A 125 59.19 -26.06 -20.67
CA ASN A 125 59.76 -26.97 -21.66
C ASN A 125 61.00 -26.32 -22.31
N PRO A 126 62.21 -26.91 -22.23
CA PRO A 126 63.38 -26.36 -22.91
C PRO A 126 63.19 -26.53 -24.42
N PHE A 127 63.27 -25.40 -25.09
CA PHE A 127 63.18 -25.16 -26.54
C PHE A 127 64.00 -26.14 -27.39
N PRO A 128 63.64 -26.28 -28.69
CA PRO A 128 64.68 -26.05 -29.69
C PRO A 128 64.32 -24.91 -30.67
N GLU A 129 65.39 -24.22 -31.03
CA GLU A 129 65.68 -23.01 -31.83
C GLU A 129 64.72 -22.51 -32.95
N PRO A 130 64.84 -21.21 -33.36
CA PRO A 130 63.77 -20.36 -33.88
C PRO A 130 63.76 -20.25 -35.41
N GLU A 131 62.58 -20.04 -35.99
CA GLU A 131 62.48 -19.43 -37.32
C GLU A 131 61.35 -18.39 -37.45
N LYS A 132 61.81 -17.19 -37.82
CA LYS A 132 61.19 -16.17 -38.67
C LYS A 132 60.08 -15.27 -38.10
N ILE A 133 60.52 -14.07 -37.74
CA ILE A 133 59.77 -12.84 -37.54
C ILE A 133 59.07 -12.44 -38.86
N THR A 134 57.75 -12.26 -38.81
CA THR A 134 57.02 -11.34 -39.70
C THR A 134 55.96 -10.60 -38.88
N GLU A 135 56.23 -9.31 -38.68
CA GLU A 135 55.30 -8.18 -38.52
C GLU A 135 54.08 -8.32 -37.58
N PHE A 136 54.26 -7.79 -36.37
CA PHE A 136 53.18 -7.25 -35.56
C PHE A 136 52.83 -5.83 -36.06
N SER A 137 51.58 -5.62 -36.49
CA SER A 137 50.96 -4.29 -36.53
C SER A 137 50.15 -4.13 -35.25
N GLY A 138 50.67 -3.32 -34.33
CA GLY A 138 50.01 -3.02 -33.07
C GLY A 138 48.88 -2.02 -33.24
N GLU A 139 47.68 -2.42 -32.84
CA GLU A 139 46.61 -1.49 -32.48
C GLU A 139 46.33 -1.64 -30.97
N ASN A 140 46.58 -0.53 -30.26
CA ASN A 140 46.40 -0.37 -28.82
C ASN A 140 44.91 -0.48 -28.45
N LEU A 141 44.55 -1.45 -27.61
CA LEU A 141 43.37 -1.33 -26.75
C LEU A 141 43.85 -1.27 -25.30
N GLN A 142 44.05 -0.02 -24.86
CA GLN A 142 44.37 0.34 -23.49
C GLN A 142 43.13 0.09 -22.61
N LEU A 143 43.03 -1.09 -22.01
CA LEU A 143 42.10 -1.36 -20.93
C LEU A 143 42.71 -0.83 -19.62
N SER A 144 42.30 0.37 -19.25
CA SER A 144 42.59 0.94 -17.95
C SER A 144 41.86 0.12 -16.89
N SER A 145 42.62 -0.73 -16.19
CA SER A 145 42.23 -1.28 -14.90
C SER A 145 42.16 -0.14 -13.89
N THR A 146 40.96 0.18 -13.41
CA THR A 146 40.78 0.87 -12.14
C THR A 146 39.76 0.10 -11.34
N GLU A 147 40.27 -0.66 -10.36
CA GLU A 147 39.51 -1.20 -9.25
C GLU A 147 38.75 -0.05 -8.56
N GLY A 148 37.42 -0.15 -8.55
CA GLY A 148 36.55 0.74 -7.81
C GLY A 148 35.50 -0.09 -7.11
N ALA A 149 35.74 -0.45 -5.85
CA ALA A 149 34.75 -1.04 -4.99
C ALA A 149 33.59 -0.05 -4.80
N VAL A 150 32.52 -0.19 -5.57
CA VAL A 150 31.27 0.52 -5.31
C VAL A 150 30.43 -0.37 -4.42
N GLN A 151 30.42 -0.07 -3.12
CA GLN A 151 29.37 -0.55 -2.23
C GLN A 151 28.03 -0.10 -2.80
N GLN A 152 27.24 -1.07 -3.25
CA GLN A 152 25.88 -0.84 -3.72
C GLN A 152 25.00 -0.53 -2.51
N GLY A 153 24.97 0.75 -2.12
CA GLY A 153 24.05 1.26 -1.11
C GLY A 153 22.62 1.00 -1.54
N HIS A 154 21.85 0.38 -0.65
CA HIS A 154 20.45 0.03 -0.85
C HIS A 154 19.62 1.28 -1.20
N ALA A 155 19.00 1.29 -2.39
CA ALA A 155 18.06 2.33 -2.77
C ALA A 155 16.76 2.17 -1.95
N VAL A 156 16.52 3.11 -1.03
CA VAL A 156 15.27 3.17 -0.27
C VAL A 156 14.25 3.95 -1.09
N LEU A 157 13.23 3.26 -1.61
CA LEU A 157 12.10 3.88 -2.29
C LEU A 157 11.08 4.34 -1.24
N VAL A 158 11.03 5.65 -0.97
CA VAL A 158 9.99 6.22 -0.11
C VAL A 158 8.81 6.64 -0.99
N VAL A 159 7.68 5.94 -0.85
CA VAL A 159 6.43 6.27 -1.54
C VAL A 159 5.56 7.12 -0.61
N PRO A 160 5.24 8.39 -0.95
CA PRO A 160 4.35 9.21 -0.15
C PRO A 160 2.91 8.70 -0.25
N ILE A 161 2.33 8.27 0.87
CA ILE A 161 0.89 8.02 0.97
C ILE A 161 0.21 9.35 1.25
N SER A 162 -0.30 10.01 0.21
CA SER A 162 -1.16 11.18 0.40
C SER A 162 -2.56 10.73 0.79
N THR A 163 -2.84 10.72 2.08
CA THR A 163 -4.20 10.52 2.60
C THR A 163 -4.96 11.83 2.45
N ASN A 164 -5.78 11.94 1.40
CA ASN A 164 -6.56 13.13 1.14
C ASN A 164 -7.96 12.96 1.77
N HIS A 165 -8.18 13.59 2.93
CA HIS A 165 -9.50 13.78 3.51
C HIS A 165 -9.82 15.27 3.55
N GLY A 166 -10.86 15.66 2.82
CA GLY A 166 -11.46 17.00 2.88
C GLY A 166 -12.82 16.97 2.19
N PRO A 167 -13.91 17.43 2.84
CA PRO A 167 -15.27 17.30 2.32
C PRO A 167 -15.63 18.51 1.46
N HIS A 168 -16.16 18.30 0.25
CA HIS A 168 -17.03 19.31 -0.35
C HIS A 168 -18.00 18.70 -1.36
N ASN A 169 -19.29 18.88 -1.07
CA ASN A 169 -20.40 18.73 -2.02
C ASN A 169 -20.30 19.80 -3.10
N VAL A 170 -20.44 19.42 -4.38
CA VAL A 170 -21.21 20.13 -5.42
C VAL A 170 -21.69 19.08 -6.43
N VAL A 171 -22.98 19.15 -6.75
CA VAL A 171 -23.67 18.37 -7.80
C VAL A 171 -23.22 18.85 -9.17
N GLU A 172 -22.72 17.96 -10.03
CA GLU A 172 -22.73 18.15 -11.49
C GLU A 172 -22.70 16.80 -12.23
N GLN A 173 -23.44 16.72 -13.34
CA GLN A 173 -23.82 15.52 -14.06
C GLN A 173 -22.72 14.98 -15.00
N ILE A 174 -22.40 13.67 -14.84
CA ILE A 174 -22.01 12.62 -15.83
C ILE A 174 -21.55 13.07 -17.23
N PRO A 175 -20.36 12.64 -17.74
CA PRO A 175 -20.27 11.33 -18.41
C PRO A 175 -19.10 10.42 -18.04
N LYS A 176 -19.43 9.12 -17.94
CA LYS A 176 -18.60 7.91 -17.90
C LYS A 176 -17.19 8.06 -18.52
N PRO A 177 -16.09 7.86 -17.76
CA PRO A 177 -14.78 7.68 -18.36
C PRO A 177 -14.66 6.23 -18.87
N LYS A 178 -14.39 6.09 -20.17
CA LYS A 178 -13.94 4.82 -20.77
C LYS A 178 -12.51 4.61 -20.30
N SER A 179 -12.26 3.52 -19.56
CA SER A 179 -10.93 3.12 -19.13
C SER A 179 -10.12 2.64 -20.33
N THR A 180 -9.42 3.55 -21.00
CA THR A 180 -8.35 3.17 -21.92
C THR A 180 -7.05 3.26 -21.12
N ILE A 181 -6.66 2.13 -20.51
CA ILE A 181 -5.33 2.02 -19.91
C ILE A 181 -4.33 2.04 -21.07
N THR A 182 -3.70 3.18 -21.31
CA THR A 182 -2.55 3.29 -22.19
C THR A 182 -1.29 3.12 -21.35
N LYS A 183 -0.39 2.25 -21.80
CA LYS A 183 0.91 2.00 -21.16
C LYS A 183 1.65 3.34 -20.94
N PRO A 184 2.31 3.55 -19.79
CA PRO A 184 3.06 4.77 -19.56
C PRO A 184 4.14 4.93 -20.65
N HIS A 185 4.18 6.10 -21.27
CA HIS A 185 5.21 6.46 -22.24
C HIS A 185 6.56 6.55 -21.51
N PRO A 186 7.63 5.90 -21.99
CA PRO A 186 8.95 6.07 -21.41
C PRO A 186 9.37 7.55 -21.55
N ARG A 187 9.53 8.24 -20.42
CA ARG A 187 10.18 9.55 -20.41
C ARG A 187 11.67 9.32 -20.25
N TYR A 188 12.37 9.27 -21.38
CA TYR A 188 13.82 9.40 -21.35
C TYR A 188 14.18 10.83 -20.89
N PRO A 189 15.27 11.01 -20.14
CA PRO A 189 15.71 12.33 -19.70
C PRO A 189 15.87 13.25 -20.92
N THR A 190 15.16 14.37 -20.92
CA THR A 190 15.36 15.42 -21.93
C THR A 190 16.54 16.30 -21.48
N GLN A 191 17.13 17.12 -22.35
CA GLN A 191 18.26 17.99 -21.98
C GLN A 191 17.96 18.93 -20.78
N MET A 192 16.68 19.19 -20.49
CA MET A 192 16.24 19.94 -19.31
C MET A 192 16.25 19.13 -18.00
N ASP A 193 16.31 17.80 -18.08
CA ASP A 193 16.42 16.86 -16.95
C ASP A 193 17.89 16.51 -16.64
N SER A 194 18.83 17.16 -17.33
CA SER A 194 20.26 16.94 -17.10
C SER A 194 20.71 17.71 -15.87
N TRP A 195 21.26 16.98 -14.88
CA TRP A 195 21.83 17.58 -13.68
C TRP A 195 22.98 18.53 -14.05
N PRO A 196 23.05 19.73 -13.46
CA PRO A 196 24.19 20.61 -13.70
C PRO A 196 25.45 19.95 -13.14
N LEU A 197 26.45 19.74 -14.02
CA LEU A 197 27.75 19.15 -13.71
C LEU A 197 28.56 19.93 -12.65
N GLN A 198 28.08 21.09 -12.22
CA GLN A 198 28.71 21.95 -11.24
C GLN A 198 28.76 21.37 -9.81
N LEU A 199 27.96 20.34 -9.50
CA LEU A 199 28.01 19.67 -8.20
C LEU A 199 29.26 18.81 -7.98
N LEU A 200 30.00 18.46 -9.05
CA LEU A 200 31.24 17.68 -8.96
C LEU A 200 32.52 18.54 -9.00
N ALA A 201 32.38 19.86 -9.20
CA ALA A 201 33.51 20.75 -9.44
C ALA A 201 34.02 21.49 -8.18
N GLU A 202 33.33 21.40 -7.04
CA GLU A 202 33.85 21.96 -5.78
C GLU A 202 34.80 20.97 -5.11
N GLN A 203 36.07 20.98 -5.53
CA GLN A 203 37.15 20.54 -4.63
C GLN A 203 37.55 21.71 -3.72
N PRO A 204 37.58 21.53 -2.40
CA PRO A 204 38.15 22.51 -1.49
C PRO A 204 39.66 22.57 -1.73
N THR A 205 40.14 23.72 -2.22
CA THR A 205 41.57 24.03 -2.19
C THR A 205 41.95 24.30 -0.73
N SER A 206 42.61 23.33 -0.10
CA SER A 206 43.22 23.48 1.22
C SER A 206 44.58 24.15 1.09
N ASN A 207 44.69 25.35 1.67
CA ASN A 207 45.89 26.13 2.09
C ASN A 207 47.05 26.31 1.12
#